data_AF-A0A7V1U7U1-F1
#
_entry.id   AF-A0A7V1U7U1-F1
#
_cell.length_a   1.000
_cell.length_b   1.000
_cell.length_c   1.000
_cell.angle_alpha   90.00
_cell.angle_beta   90.00
_cell.angle_gamma   90.00
#
_symmetry.space_group_name_H-M   'P 1'
#
loop_
_entity.id
_entity.type
_entity.pdbx_description
1 polymer ?
#
loop_
_entity_poly.entity_id
_entity_poly.type
_entity_poly.pdbx_seq_one_letter_code
_entity_poly.pdbx_strand_id
1 'polypeptide(L)'
;ERIVGPALQRGAHVTVYASFSGVDTRALKGGAVPAPTQVRGIPGLVMPLVHEVRVLDVLRPGVAEGEQAADQGALVTLELLPVDAEKVVFAQQNGRLWLGLIAPEDVGAVEVIRPVDFLQLAKRTQ
;
A
#
# COMPACT_ATOMS: atom_id res chain seq x y z
N GLU A 1 2.28 -16.30 12.24
CA GLU A 1 1.30 -15.44 11.54
C GLU A 1 0.82 -16.18 10.30
N ARG A 2 -0.49 -16.24 10.05
CA ARG A 2 -1.04 -16.99 8.91
C ARG A 2 -1.02 -16.08 7.69
N ILE A 3 -0.23 -16.43 6.68
CA ILE A 3 -0.26 -15.77 5.36
C ILE A 3 -1.65 -16.04 4.78
N VAL A 4 -2.42 -14.99 4.53
CA VAL A 4 -3.77 -15.07 3.95
C VAL A 4 -3.65 -14.61 2.49
N GLY A 5 -3.65 -15.56 1.55
CA GLY A 5 -3.64 -15.27 0.12
C GLY A 5 -2.67 -16.15 -0.69
N PRO A 6 -2.80 -16.18 -2.03
CA PRO A 6 -1.83 -16.83 -2.89
C PRO A 6 -0.47 -16.12 -2.80
N ALA A 7 0.61 -16.83 -3.14
CA ALA A 7 1.95 -16.24 -3.14
C ALA A 7 2.03 -15.04 -4.10
N LEU A 8 2.77 -13.99 -3.71
CA LEU A 8 2.98 -12.83 -4.57
C LEU A 8 3.72 -13.23 -5.86
N GLN A 9 3.22 -12.83 -7.02
CA GLN A 9 3.81 -13.20 -8.32
C GLN A 9 4.10 -11.97 -9.17
N ARG A 10 5.06 -12.11 -10.08
CA ARG A 10 5.32 -11.12 -11.12
C ARG A 10 4.05 -10.87 -11.94
N GLY A 11 3.75 -9.61 -12.22
CA GLY A 11 2.56 -9.19 -12.93
C GLY A 11 1.30 -9.06 -12.06
N ALA A 12 1.34 -9.44 -10.78
CA ALA A 12 0.24 -9.19 -9.86
C ALA A 12 0.01 -7.69 -9.66
N HIS A 13 -1.24 -7.32 -9.37
CA HIS A 13 -1.61 -5.96 -8.97
C HIS A 13 -1.78 -5.94 -7.45
N VAL A 14 -1.25 -4.90 -6.81
CA VAL A 14 -1.28 -4.76 -5.35
C VAL A 14 -1.66 -3.35 -4.94
N THR A 15 -2.29 -3.24 -3.76
CA THR A 15 -2.37 -1.98 -3.01
C THR A 15 -1.20 -1.94 -2.03
N VAL A 16 -0.49 -0.81 -2.00
CA VAL A 16 0.57 -0.55 -1.02
C VAL A 16 -0.01 0.18 0.17
N TYR A 17 0.17 -0.37 1.37
CA TYR A 17 -0.21 0.24 2.63
C TYR A 17 1.03 0.57 3.46
N ALA A 18 0.90 1.58 4.32
CA ALA A 18 1.87 1.87 5.37
C ALA A 18 1.21 1.77 6.74
N SER A 19 1.94 1.26 7.72
CA SER A 19 1.59 1.38 9.13
C SER A 19 2.64 2.20 9.88
N PHE A 20 2.18 3.17 10.68
CA PHE A 20 3.04 4.02 11.50
C PHE A 20 2.74 3.82 12.99
N SER A 21 3.79 3.73 13.81
CA SER A 21 3.68 3.65 15.27
C SER A 21 3.70 5.04 15.90
N GLY A 22 2.96 5.24 16.99
CA GLY A 22 2.99 6.49 17.76
C GLY A 22 2.28 7.67 17.11
N VAL A 23 1.49 7.45 16.05
CA VAL A 23 0.69 8.51 15.41
C VAL A 23 -0.60 8.73 16.20
N ASP A 24 -0.80 9.95 16.70
CA ASP A 24 -2.09 10.36 17.26
C ASP A 24 -3.05 10.71 16.11
N THR A 25 -4.04 9.86 15.89
CA THR A 25 -5.08 10.06 14.87
C THR A 25 -5.90 11.32 15.07
N ARG A 26 -5.93 11.89 16.28
CA ARG A 26 -6.61 13.17 16.57
C ARG A 26 -5.88 14.35 15.93
N ALA A 27 -4.58 14.23 15.69
CA ALA A 27 -3.75 15.25 15.02
C ALA A 27 -3.93 15.25 13.49
N LEU A 28 -4.56 14.22 12.91
CA LEU A 28 -4.80 14.12 11.46
C LEU A 28 -6.06 14.88 10.99
N LYS A 29 -6.75 15.59 11.90
CA LYS A 29 -7.92 16.41 11.56
C LYS A 29 -7.49 17.67 10.80
N GLY A 30 -7.69 17.70 9.49
CA GLY A 30 -7.55 18.93 8.68
C GLY A 30 -6.99 18.76 7.27
N GLY A 31 -6.52 17.57 6.91
CA GLY A 31 -6.06 17.27 5.54
C GLY A 31 -6.92 16.20 4.88
N ALA A 32 -6.90 16.14 3.54
CA ALA A 32 -7.40 15.02 2.74
C ALA A 32 -6.54 13.76 2.94
N VAL A 33 -6.35 13.37 4.20
CA VAL A 33 -5.66 12.14 4.58
C VAL A 33 -6.64 11.00 4.30
N PRO A 34 -6.27 9.99 3.48
CA PRO A 34 -7.10 8.81 3.29
C PRO A 34 -7.52 8.24 4.65
N ALA A 35 -8.80 7.90 4.79
CA ALA A 35 -9.32 7.36 6.04
C ALA A 35 -8.46 6.16 6.47
N PRO A 36 -8.02 6.10 7.75
CA PRO A 36 -7.23 4.97 8.19
C PRO A 36 -8.01 3.67 8.04
N THR A 37 -7.39 2.68 7.42
CA THR A 37 -7.99 1.35 7.26
C THR A 37 -7.59 0.51 8.46
N GLN A 38 -8.55 -0.05 9.20
CA GLN A 38 -8.22 -1.08 10.17
C GLN A 38 -8.00 -2.40 9.43
N VAL A 39 -6.74 -2.82 9.29
CA VAL A 39 -6.40 -4.12 8.71
C VAL A 39 -6.14 -5.12 9.84
N ARG A 40 -6.93 -6.19 9.88
CA ARG A 40 -6.84 -7.22 10.94
C ARG A 40 -5.47 -7.87 10.91
N GLY A 41 -4.75 -7.82 12.04
CA GLY A 41 -3.43 -8.42 12.20
C GLY A 41 -2.26 -7.46 11.97
N ILE A 42 -2.51 -6.21 11.58
CA ILE A 42 -1.48 -5.17 11.47
C ILE A 42 -1.64 -4.18 12.63
N PRO A 43 -0.63 -4.03 13.51
CA PRO A 43 -0.69 -3.07 14.60
C PRO A 43 -0.47 -1.63 14.09
N GLY A 44 -1.15 -0.67 14.73
CA GLY A 44 -0.97 0.75 14.45
C GLY A 44 -1.94 1.32 13.41
N LEU A 45 -1.66 2.54 12.98
CA LEU A 45 -2.47 3.23 11.98
C LEU A 45 -2.07 2.78 10.59
N VAL A 46 -2.95 2.07 9.88
CA VAL A 46 -2.71 1.63 8.49
C VAL A 46 -3.39 2.58 7.51
N MET A 47 -2.67 2.99 6.47
CA MET A 47 -3.19 3.86 5.41
C MET A 47 -2.77 3.37 4.02
N PRO A 48 -3.65 3.45 3.01
CA PRO A 48 -3.27 3.18 1.62
C PRO A 48 -2.35 4.31 1.12
N LEU A 49 -1.21 3.94 0.52
CA LEU A 49 -0.29 4.87 -0.14
C LEU A 49 -0.53 4.90 -1.65
N VAL A 50 -0.65 3.70 -2.24
CA VAL A 50 -0.80 3.49 -3.68
C VAL A 50 -1.89 2.45 -3.86
N HIS A 51 -2.96 2.86 -4.53
CA HIS A 51 -4.19 2.11 -4.63
C HIS A 51 -4.06 0.87 -5.50
N GLU A 52 -3.35 1.01 -6.62
CA GLU A 52 -3.06 -0.08 -7.54
C GLU A 52 -1.68 0.15 -8.14
N VAL A 53 -0.80 -0.84 -8.00
CA VAL A 53 0.50 -0.88 -8.65
C VAL A 53 0.81 -2.29 -9.10
N ARG A 54 1.44 -2.38 -10.27
CA ARG A 54 1.88 -3.65 -10.82
C ARG A 54 3.22 -4.09 -10.22
N VAL A 55 3.32 -5.37 -9.91
CA VAL A 55 4.57 -6.02 -9.50
C VAL A 55 5.39 -6.35 -10.75
N LEU A 56 6.56 -5.74 -10.88
CA LEU A 56 7.48 -5.97 -11.99
C LEU A 56 8.36 -7.20 -11.76
N ASP A 57 8.75 -7.45 -10.51
CA ASP A 57 9.58 -8.59 -10.16
C ASP A 57 9.45 -9.00 -8.69
N VAL A 58 9.69 -10.27 -8.40
CA VAL A 58 9.73 -10.82 -7.04
C VAL A 58 10.91 -11.78 -6.92
N LEU A 59 11.95 -11.35 -6.22
CA LEU A 59 13.14 -12.15 -5.95
C LEU A 59 13.05 -12.75 -4.55
N ARG A 60 13.18 -14.08 -4.44
CA ARG A 60 13.16 -14.80 -3.16
C ARG A 60 14.52 -15.46 -2.94
N PRO A 61 15.47 -14.77 -2.28
CA PRO A 61 16.80 -15.33 -2.08
C PRO A 61 16.73 -16.59 -1.19
N GLY A 62 17.36 -17.68 -1.64
CA GLY A 62 17.47 -18.93 -0.88
C GLY A 62 16.36 -19.96 -1.09
N VAL A 63 15.46 -19.74 -2.05
CA VAL A 63 14.38 -20.68 -2.41
C VAL A 63 14.68 -21.25 -3.80
N ALA A 64 14.75 -22.58 -3.93
CA ALA A 64 14.90 -23.23 -5.23
C ALA A 64 13.61 -23.07 -6.07
N GLU A 65 13.74 -23.01 -7.40
CA GLU A 65 12.57 -23.00 -8.30
C GLU A 65 11.65 -24.20 -7.99
N GLY A 66 10.41 -23.91 -7.56
CA GLY A 66 9.39 -24.93 -7.28
C GLY A 66 9.04 -25.14 -5.80
N GLU A 67 9.77 -24.52 -4.85
CA GLU A 67 9.42 -24.58 -3.43
C GLU A 67 8.47 -23.44 -3.03
N GLN A 68 7.44 -23.76 -2.23
CA GLN A 68 6.56 -22.77 -1.62
C GLN A 68 7.32 -22.02 -0.52
N ALA A 69 7.98 -20.95 -0.90
CA ALA A 69 8.59 -20.03 0.04
C ALA A 69 7.52 -19.39 0.93
N ALA A 70 7.78 -19.32 2.24
CA ALA A 70 7.17 -18.27 3.04
C ALA A 70 7.63 -16.92 2.47
N ASP A 71 6.73 -15.95 2.28
CA ASP A 71 7.07 -14.63 1.72
C ASP A 71 7.98 -13.78 2.65
N GLN A 72 8.51 -14.36 3.74
CA GLN A 72 9.51 -13.75 4.59
C GLN A 72 10.85 -13.62 3.84
N GLY A 73 11.19 -12.39 3.43
CA GLY A 73 12.48 -12.07 2.81
C GLY A 73 12.44 -11.85 1.30
N ALA A 74 11.26 -11.78 0.68
CA ALA A 74 11.14 -11.43 -0.73
C ALA A 74 11.55 -9.97 -1.01
N LEU A 75 12.33 -9.75 -2.06
CA LEU A 75 12.57 -8.44 -2.65
C LEU A 75 11.56 -8.23 -3.78
N VAL A 76 10.82 -7.13 -3.72
CA VAL A 76 9.73 -6.83 -4.66
C VAL A 76 10.06 -5.56 -5.43
N THR A 77 9.92 -5.60 -6.76
CA THR A 77 10.02 -4.43 -7.62
C THR A 77 8.63 -4.01 -8.07
N LEU A 78 8.31 -2.72 -7.91
CA LEU A 78 6.98 -2.15 -8.18
C LEU A 78 7.05 -1.10 -9.29
N GLU A 79 6.02 -1.06 -10.13
CA GLU A 79 5.84 -0.07 -11.20
C GLU A 79 5.27 1.25 -10.67
N LEU A 80 6.04 1.98 -9.87
CA LEU A 80 5.58 3.20 -9.21
C LEU A 80 5.76 4.44 -10.10
N LEU A 81 4.76 5.32 -10.07
CA LEU A 81 4.93 6.70 -10.53
C LEU A 81 5.85 7.46 -9.57
N PRO A 82 6.58 8.51 -10.01
CA PRO A 82 7.50 9.26 -9.15
C PRO A 82 6.88 9.77 -7.84
N VAL A 83 5.67 10.34 -7.92
CA VAL A 83 4.94 10.85 -6.74
C VAL A 83 4.54 9.75 -5.75
N ASP A 84 4.31 8.54 -6.24
CA ASP A 84 3.97 7.39 -5.42
C ASP A 84 5.22 6.73 -4.83
N ALA A 85 6.32 6.73 -5.58
CA ALA A 85 7.63 6.29 -5.09
C ALA A 85 8.10 7.13 -3.90
N GLU A 86 7.92 8.45 -3.94
CA GLU A 86 8.23 9.34 -2.81
C GLU A 86 7.48 8.95 -1.53
N LYS A 87 6.17 8.68 -1.63
CA LYS A 87 5.34 8.23 -0.50
C LYS A 87 5.83 6.89 0.04
N VAL A 88 6.14 5.95 -0.86
CA VAL A 88 6.60 4.59 -0.49
C VAL A 88 7.96 4.66 0.19
N VAL A 89 8.91 5.44 -0.33
CA VAL A 89 10.24 5.63 0.28
C VAL A 89 10.12 6.27 1.66
N PHE A 90 9.30 7.32 1.80
CA PHE A 90 9.05 7.95 3.09
C PHE A 90 8.50 6.95 4.10
N ALA A 91 7.50 6.15 3.71
CA ALA A 91 6.91 5.14 4.57
C ALA A 91 7.88 4.00 4.91
N GLN A 92 8.76 3.61 3.98
CA GLN A 92 9.80 2.62 4.23
C GLN A 92 10.80 3.08 5.30
N GLN A 93 11.11 4.38 5.34
CA GLN A 93 12.05 4.96 6.29
C GLN A 93 11.44 5.21 7.67
N ASN A 94 10.13 5.49 7.74
CA ASN A 94 9.46 5.98 8.95
C ASN A 94 8.38 5.04 9.50
N GLY A 95 8.13 3.91 8.85
CA GLY A 95 7.06 2.98 9.21
C GLY A 95 7.32 1.56 8.71
N ARG A 96 6.23 0.80 8.52
CA ARG A 96 6.28 -0.52 7.88
C ARG A 96 5.38 -0.52 6.65
N LEU A 97 5.84 -1.16 5.59
CA LEU A 97 5.08 -1.37 4.37
C LEU A 97 4.36 -2.70 4.40
N TRP A 98 3.19 -2.73 3.78
CA TRP A 98 2.37 -3.92 3.59
C TRP A 98 1.83 -3.93 2.16
N LEU A 99 1.66 -5.12 1.59
CA LEU A 99 1.09 -5.32 0.26
C LEU A 99 -0.22 -6.10 0.41
N GLY A 100 -1.29 -5.57 -0.18
CA GLY A 100 -2.55 -6.28 -0.37
C GLY A 100 -2.68 -6.70 -1.83
N LEU A 101 -2.90 -7.98 -2.10
CA LEU A 101 -3.17 -8.48 -3.45
C LEU A 101 -4.55 -8.01 -3.92
N ILE A 102 -4.60 -7.49 -5.15
CA ILE A 102 -5.84 -7.16 -5.85
C ILE A 102 -6.21 -8.35 -6.73
N ALA A 103 -7.46 -8.81 -6.63
CA ALA A 103 -7.94 -9.88 -7.48
C ALA A 103 -7.96 -9.42 -8.95
N PRO A 104 -7.66 -10.30 -9.94
CA PRO A 104 -7.61 -9.91 -11.34
C PRO A 104 -8.88 -9.20 -11.85
N GLU A 105 -10.05 -9.60 -11.34
CA GLU A 105 -11.35 -8.99 -11.64
C GLU A 105 -11.53 -7.56 -11.11
N ASP A 106 -10.75 -7.16 -10.12
CA ASP A 106 -10.83 -5.85 -9.45
C ASP A 106 -9.78 -4.84 -9.97
N VAL A 107 -8.93 -5.26 -10.91
CA VAL A 107 -7.92 -4.40 -11.56
C VAL A 107 -8.63 -3.27 -12.32
N GLY A 108 -8.29 -2.02 -12.00
CA GLY A 108 -8.96 -0.83 -12.55
C GLY A 108 -10.31 -0.49 -11.91
N ALA A 109 -10.82 -1.30 -10.99
CA ALA A 109 -12.01 -0.98 -10.19
C ALA A 109 -11.68 -0.07 -8.98
N VAL A 110 -10.39 0.17 -8.71
CA VAL A 110 -9.98 0.99 -7.58
C VAL A 110 -10.32 2.45 -7.82
N GLU A 111 -11.21 2.97 -6.98
CA GLU A 111 -11.77 4.32 -7.08
C GLU A 111 -10.63 5.35 -7.18
N VAL A 112 -10.50 5.98 -8.34
CA VAL A 112 -9.60 7.12 -8.53
C VAL A 112 -10.13 8.25 -7.66
N ILE A 113 -9.54 8.44 -6.48
CA ILE A 113 -9.75 9.65 -5.70
C ILE A 113 -9.23 10.80 -6.57
N ARG A 114 -10.15 11.50 -7.25
CA ARG A 114 -9.78 12.65 -8.07
C ARG A 114 -9.08 13.66 -7.17
N PRO A 115 -7.90 14.19 -7.56
CA PRO A 115 -7.26 15.26 -6.81
C PRO A 115 -8.26 16.39 -6.60
N VAL A 116 -8.47 16.76 -5.34
CA VAL A 116 -9.32 17.89 -4.99
C VAL A 116 -8.46 19.15 -5.20
N ASP A 117 -8.87 20.00 -6.15
CA ASP A 117 -8.24 21.30 -6.38
C ASP A 117 -8.37 22.19 -5.12
N PHE A 118 -7.35 22.98 -4.81
CA PHE A 118 -7.38 24.01 -3.76
C PHE A 118 -8.62 24.92 -3.84
N LEU A 119 -9.12 25.19 -5.05
CA LEU A 119 -10.35 25.95 -5.27
C LEU A 119 -11.62 25.22 -4.79
N GLN A 120 -11.61 23.88 -4.75
CA GLN A 120 -12.72 23.07 -4.25
C GLN A 120 -12.71 22.95 -2.71
N LEU A 121 -11.53 23.00 -2.08
CA LEU A 121 -11.40 23.06 -0.62
C LEU A 121 -11.94 24.37 -0.04
N ALA A 122 -11.74 25.50 -0.74
CA ALA A 122 -12.20 26.81 -0.28
C ALA A 122 -13.73 26.98 -0.30
N LYS A 123 -14.46 26.21 -1.11
CA LYS A 123 -15.93 26.32 -1.25
C LYS A 123 -16.73 25.52 -0.23
N ARG A 124 -16.08 24.61 0.52
CA ARG A 124 -16.76 23.71 1.47
C ARG A 124 -16.87 24.27 2.89
N THR A 125 -16.44 25.52 3.09
CA THR A 125 -16.35 26.20 4.39
C THR A 125 -17.43 27.27 4.60
N GLN A 126 -18.60 27.14 3.97
CA GLN A 126 -19.78 27.96 4.29
C GLN A 126 -20.90 27.10 4.89
#